data_AF-A0A1W9PB47-F1
#
_entry.id   AF-A0A1W9PB47-F1
#
_cell.length_a   1.000
_cell.length_b   1.000
_cell.length_c   1.000
_cell.angle_alpha   90.00
_cell.angle_beta   90.00
_cell.angle_gamma   90.00
#
_symmetry.space_group_name_H-M   'P 1'
#
loop_
_entity.id
_entity.type
_entity.pdbx_description
1 polymer ?
#
loop_
_entity_poly.entity_id
_entity_poly.type
_entity_poly.pdbx_seq_one_letter_code
_entity_poly.pdbx_strand_id
1 'polypeptide(L)'
;MSCQEITILLNDYLDGVLSPTQKQEVEAHLKECSTCQELLSNLQQVRVTLREFPQISVPPSLAEKLYQIPAKKKAKWPTWLGWLARPLPQQITATLAALSLAISFYTLLPNRAMLAKYLNQQLHLGYHHISSLWTKAESITVNIEKVSDSLKAPWQALKEEGKED
;
A
#
# COMPACT_ATOMS: atom_id res chain seq x y z
N MET A 1 8.78 32.67 -10.98
CA MET A 1 8.02 31.57 -11.61
C MET A 1 8.49 31.38 -13.02
N SER A 2 8.48 30.13 -13.50
CA SER A 2 8.75 29.80 -14.89
C SER A 2 7.49 29.99 -15.77
N CYS A 3 7.67 30.17 -17.08
CA CYS A 3 6.54 30.31 -18.01
C CYS A 3 5.64 29.06 -18.02
N GLN A 4 6.20 27.87 -17.73
CA GLN A 4 5.45 26.62 -17.63
C GLN A 4 4.46 26.64 -16.45
N GLU A 5 4.92 27.08 -15.28
CA GLU A 5 4.07 27.22 -14.09
C GLU A 5 2.93 28.21 -14.31
N ILE A 6 3.24 29.36 -14.93
CA ILE A 6 2.25 30.40 -15.23
C ILE A 6 1.20 29.91 -16.22
N THR A 7 1.60 29.14 -17.23
CA THR A 7 0.67 28.58 -18.22
C THR A 7 -0.39 27.69 -17.55
N ILE A 8 -0.01 26.92 -16.53
CA ILE A 8 -0.93 26.08 -15.77
C ILE A 8 -1.91 26.94 -14.95
N LEU A 9 -1.40 28.01 -14.32
CA LEU A 9 -2.21 28.90 -13.48
C LEU A 9 -3.07 29.91 -14.25
N LEU A 10 -2.87 30.05 -15.56
CA LEU A 10 -3.50 31.11 -16.36
C LEU A 10 -5.03 30.94 -16.50
N ASN A 11 -5.51 29.70 -16.58
CA ASN A 11 -6.95 29.42 -16.60
C ASN A 11 -7.59 29.76 -15.24
N ASP A 12 -6.96 29.33 -14.15
CA ASP A 12 -7.39 29.63 -12.78
C ASP A 12 -7.36 31.14 -12.50
N TYR A 13 -6.38 31.85 -13.06
CA TYR A 13 -6.29 33.32 -13.02
C TYR A 13 -7.48 33.96 -13.72
N LEU A 14 -7.83 33.49 -14.93
CA LEU A 14 -8.98 33.98 -15.69
C LEU A 14 -10.32 33.65 -15.03
N ASP A 15 -10.40 32.56 -14.27
CA ASP A 15 -11.57 32.17 -13.48
C ASP A 15 -11.64 32.85 -12.10
N GLY A 16 -10.56 33.54 -11.69
CA GLY A 16 -10.51 34.27 -10.43
C GLY A 16 -10.45 33.36 -9.20
N VAL A 17 -10.00 32.11 -9.36
CA VAL A 17 -9.95 31.10 -8.28
C VAL A 17 -8.58 30.97 -7.61
N LEU A 18 -7.58 31.73 -8.08
CA LEU A 18 -6.25 31.74 -7.49
C LEU A 18 -6.23 32.38 -6.10
N SER A 19 -5.34 31.88 -5.24
CA SER A 19 -5.04 32.53 -3.96
C SER A 19 -4.37 33.91 -4.18
N PRO A 20 -4.45 34.83 -3.20
CA PRO A 20 -3.89 36.18 -3.35
C PRO A 20 -2.39 36.19 -3.67
N THR A 21 -1.63 35.26 -3.09
CA THR A 21 -0.19 35.11 -3.32
C THR A 21 0.10 34.66 -4.75
N GLN A 22 -0.58 33.60 -5.22
CA GLN A 22 -0.45 33.11 -6.59
C GLN A 22 -0.86 34.17 -7.61
N LYS A 23 -1.92 34.94 -7.33
CA LYS A 23 -2.35 36.03 -8.21
C LYS A 23 -1.26 37.10 -8.37
N GLN A 24 -0.61 37.51 -7.27
CA GLN A 24 0.50 38.47 -7.31
C GLN A 24 1.69 37.93 -8.11
N GLU A 25 2.03 36.65 -7.93
CA GLU A 25 3.13 36.01 -8.67
C GLU A 25 2.85 35.95 -10.18
N VAL A 26 1.60 35.64 -10.56
CA VAL A 26 1.16 35.65 -11.96
C VAL A 26 1.20 37.07 -12.54
N GLU A 27 0.68 38.06 -11.82
CA GLU A 27 0.71 39.47 -12.27
C GLU A 27 2.13 40.02 -12.40
N ALA A 28 3.04 39.64 -11.50
CA ALA A 28 4.46 40.00 -11.59
C ALA A 28 5.10 39.41 -12.86
N HIS A 29 4.88 38.12 -13.12
CA HIS A 29 5.44 37.48 -14.32
C HIS A 29 4.85 38.06 -15.62
N LEU A 30 3.54 38.33 -15.63
CA LEU A 30 2.88 38.93 -16.78
C LEU A 30 3.43 40.32 -17.10
N LYS A 31 3.96 41.09 -16.14
CA LYS A 31 4.59 42.39 -16.43
C LYS A 31 5.92 42.27 -17.17
N GLU A 32 6.63 41.16 -16.98
CA GLU A 32 8.00 40.97 -17.47
C GLU A 32 8.08 40.07 -18.72
N CYS A 33 7.07 39.22 -18.94
CA CYS A 33 7.08 38.22 -20.01
C CYS A 33 6.01 38.49 -21.09
N SER A 34 6.45 38.96 -22.26
CA SER A 34 5.57 39.21 -23.42
C SER A 34 4.88 37.95 -23.93
N THR A 35 5.55 36.79 -23.91
CA THR A 35 5.00 35.51 -24.37
C THR A 35 3.79 35.09 -23.53
N CYS A 36 3.87 35.25 -22.21
CA CYS A 36 2.75 34.94 -21.32
C CYS A 36 1.61 35.96 -21.43
N GLN A 37 1.90 37.23 -21.72
CA GLN A 37 0.87 38.23 -22.03
C GLN A 37 0.10 37.87 -23.32
N GLU A 38 0.82 37.47 -24.38
CA GLU A 38 0.20 37.07 -25.64
C GLU A 38 -0.70 35.84 -25.44
N LEU A 39 -0.23 34.85 -24.68
CA LEU A 39 -1.04 33.69 -24.32
C LEU A 39 -2.33 34.08 -23.56
N LEU A 40 -2.22 35.00 -22.60
CA LEU A 40 -3.38 35.50 -21.85
C LEU A 40 -4.39 36.18 -22.79
N SER A 41 -3.92 37.01 -23.71
CA SER A 41 -4.76 37.67 -24.72
C SER A 41 -5.49 36.66 -25.59
N ASN A 42 -4.78 35.63 -26.07
CA ASN A 42 -5.38 34.56 -26.88
C ASN A 42 -6.48 33.80 -26.12
N LEU A 43 -6.25 33.48 -24.85
CA LEU A 43 -7.26 32.82 -24.01
C LEU A 43 -8.49 33.72 -23.77
N GLN A 44 -8.28 35.02 -23.56
CA GLN A 44 -9.38 35.98 -23.42
C GLN A 44 -10.20 36.09 -24.71
N GLN A 45 -9.54 36.12 -25.87
CA GLN A 45 -10.22 36.16 -27.17
C GLN A 45 -11.08 34.90 -27.38
N VAL A 46 -10.54 33.71 -27.09
CA VAL A 46 -11.31 32.46 -27.14
C VAL A 46 -12.55 32.54 -26.24
N ARG A 47 -12.43 33.07 -25.02
CA ARG A 47 -13.59 33.25 -24.12
C ARG A 47 -14.65 34.18 -24.70
N VAL A 48 -14.25 35.27 -25.35
CA VAL A 48 -15.19 36.19 -26.02
C VAL A 48 -15.92 35.47 -27.15
N THR A 49 -15.19 34.79 -28.04
CA THR A 49 -15.79 34.03 -29.15
C THR A 49 -16.73 32.93 -28.67
N LEU A 50 -16.40 32.24 -27.57
CA LEU A 50 -17.28 31.22 -26.98
C LEU A 50 -18.55 31.82 -26.35
N ARG A 51 -18.51 33.07 -25.86
CA ARG A 51 -19.70 33.75 -25.33
C ARG A 51 -20.66 34.19 -26.43
N GLU A 52 -20.16 34.43 -27.64
CA GLU A 52 -20.99 34.77 -28.80
C GLU A 52 -21.74 33.55 -29.37
N PHE A 53 -21.41 32.35 -28.92
CA PHE A 53 -22.07 31.14 -29.36
C PHE A 53 -23.54 31.11 -28.91
N PRO A 54 -24.49 30.73 -29.79
CA PRO A 54 -25.90 30.72 -29.45
C PRO A 54 -26.16 29.77 -28.29
N GLN A 55 -26.87 30.26 -27.27
CA GLN A 55 -27.32 29.45 -26.14
C GLN A 55 -28.34 28.42 -26.66
N ILE A 56 -27.92 27.16 -26.72
CA ILE A 56 -28.78 26.07 -27.15
C ILE A 56 -29.75 25.76 -25.99
N SER A 57 -31.05 25.97 -26.21
CA SER A 57 -32.07 25.54 -25.25
C SER A 57 -32.10 24.01 -25.20
N VAL A 58 -31.84 23.44 -24.03
CA VAL A 58 -31.90 21.99 -23.83
C VAL A 58 -33.35 21.51 -24.01
N PRO A 59 -33.63 20.57 -24.93
CA PRO A 59 -34.98 20.09 -25.12
C PRO A 59 -35.44 19.30 -23.88
N PRO A 60 -36.69 19.46 -23.41
CA PRO A 60 -37.20 18.80 -22.20
C PRO A 60 -37.15 17.27 -22.31
N SER A 61 -37.23 16.72 -23.53
CA SER A 61 -37.08 15.29 -23.79
C SER A 61 -35.68 14.73 -23.54
N LEU A 62 -34.65 15.58 -23.37
CA LEU A 62 -33.29 15.12 -23.10
C LEU A 62 -33.18 14.50 -21.69
N ALA A 63 -33.82 15.10 -20.69
CA ALA A 63 -33.79 14.59 -19.33
C ALA A 63 -34.37 13.17 -19.28
N GLU A 64 -35.52 12.96 -19.92
CA GLU A 64 -36.17 11.65 -20.05
C GLU A 64 -35.24 10.62 -20.72
N LYS A 65 -34.60 10.99 -21.83
CA LYS A 65 -33.63 10.11 -22.52
C LYS A 65 -32.42 9.78 -21.65
N LEU A 66 -31.92 10.73 -20.84
CA LEU A 66 -30.79 10.50 -19.93
C LEU A 66 -31.14 9.51 -18.82
N TYR A 67 -32.35 9.59 -18.25
CA TYR A 67 -32.82 8.63 -17.25
C TYR A 67 -32.97 7.20 -17.79
N GLN A 68 -33.21 7.08 -19.10
CA GLN A 68 -33.32 5.78 -19.77
C GLN A 68 -31.96 5.18 -20.15
N ILE A 69 -30.85 5.92 -20.06
CA ILE A 69 -29.52 5.36 -20.31
C ILE A 69 -29.21 4.38 -19.18
N PRO A 70 -29.11 3.07 -19.46
CA PRO A 70 -28.75 2.12 -18.44
C PRO A 70 -27.34 2.45 -17.93
N ALA A 71 -27.22 2.73 -16.64
CA ALA A 71 -25.91 2.85 -16.00
C ALA A 71 -25.11 1.60 -16.36
N LYS A 72 -23.91 1.78 -16.97
CA LYS A 72 -23.04 0.68 -17.39
C LYS A 72 -22.96 -0.32 -16.24
N LYS A 73 -23.70 -1.44 -16.36
CA LYS A 73 -23.61 -2.52 -15.38
C LYS A 73 -22.19 -3.03 -15.51
N LYS A 74 -21.35 -2.74 -14.50
CA LYS A 74 -20.03 -3.37 -14.40
C LYS A 74 -20.27 -4.86 -14.59
N ALA A 75 -19.62 -5.45 -15.61
CA ALA A 75 -19.79 -6.86 -15.93
C ALA A 75 -19.59 -7.65 -14.64
N LYS A 76 -20.67 -8.20 -14.09
CA LYS A 76 -20.61 -9.04 -12.91
C LYS A 76 -20.06 -10.36 -13.40
N TRP A 77 -18.78 -10.60 -13.16
CA TRP A 77 -18.18 -11.91 -13.41
C TRP A 77 -18.99 -12.94 -12.63
N PRO A 78 -19.20 -14.14 -13.20
CA PRO A 78 -20.06 -15.13 -12.58
C PRO A 78 -19.50 -15.49 -11.18
N THR A 79 -20.38 -15.74 -10.21
CA THR A 79 -20.02 -15.88 -8.79
C THR A 79 -18.97 -16.97 -8.54
N TRP A 80 -18.92 -17.99 -9.41
CA TRP A 80 -17.92 -19.06 -9.41
C TRP A 80 -16.54 -18.66 -9.98
N LEU A 81 -16.36 -17.47 -10.56
CA LEU A 81 -15.05 -16.85 -10.83
C LEU A 81 -14.69 -15.77 -9.79
N GLY A 82 -15.66 -15.36 -8.97
CA GLY A 82 -15.46 -14.39 -7.89
C GLY A 82 -14.53 -14.89 -6.77
N TRP A 83 -14.39 -16.21 -6.58
CA TRP A 83 -13.41 -16.78 -5.65
C TRP A 83 -11.96 -16.64 -6.15
N LEU A 84 -11.77 -16.58 -7.48
CA LEU A 84 -10.46 -16.40 -8.12
C LEU A 84 -10.03 -14.93 -8.14
N ALA A 85 -11.01 -14.02 -8.22
CA ALA A 85 -10.80 -12.57 -8.19
C ALA A 85 -10.74 -11.98 -6.77
N ARG A 86 -11.02 -12.78 -5.73
CA ARG A 86 -10.69 -12.39 -4.35
C ARG A 86 -9.17 -12.45 -4.23
N PRO A 87 -8.49 -11.38 -3.78
CA PRO A 87 -7.09 -11.48 -3.41
C PRO A 87 -7.03 -12.34 -2.14
N LEU A 88 -7.07 -13.66 -2.30
CA LEU A 88 -6.42 -14.53 -1.32
C LEU A 88 -5.00 -13.95 -1.16
N PRO A 89 -4.46 -13.92 0.07
CA PRO A 89 -3.14 -13.35 0.30
C PRO A 89 -2.16 -14.00 -0.67
N GLN A 90 -1.71 -13.22 -1.66
CA GLN A 90 -0.91 -13.66 -2.81
C GLN A 90 0.35 -14.44 -2.39
N GLN A 91 0.77 -14.23 -1.14
CA GLN A 91 1.85 -14.93 -0.46
C GLN A 91 1.57 -16.43 -0.25
N ILE A 92 0.34 -16.84 0.10
CA ILE A 92 0.03 -18.24 0.43
C ILE A 92 0.00 -19.10 -0.83
N THR A 93 -0.54 -18.58 -1.94
CA THR A 93 -0.57 -19.33 -3.21
C THR A 93 0.82 -19.48 -3.81
N ALA A 94 1.67 -18.44 -3.70
CA ALA A 94 3.04 -18.50 -4.20
C ALA A 94 3.90 -19.51 -3.43
N THR A 95 3.77 -19.57 -2.10
CA THR A 95 4.53 -20.53 -1.28
C THR A 95 4.09 -21.97 -1.54
N LEU A 96 2.79 -22.22 -1.63
CA LEU A 96 2.26 -23.55 -1.97
C LEU A 96 2.69 -24.02 -3.38
N ALA A 97 2.65 -23.12 -4.37
CA ALA A 97 3.10 -23.45 -5.73
C ALA A 97 4.61 -23.72 -5.79
N ALA A 98 5.43 -22.92 -5.11
CA ALA A 98 6.88 -23.12 -5.03
C ALA A 98 7.24 -24.44 -4.31
N LEU A 99 6.56 -24.76 -3.20
CA LEU A 99 6.74 -26.03 -2.49
C LEU A 99 6.32 -27.21 -3.36
N SER A 100 5.17 -27.10 -4.05
CA SER A 100 4.69 -28.15 -4.96
C SER A 100 5.67 -28.41 -6.11
N LEU A 101 6.23 -27.35 -6.71
CA LEU A 101 7.27 -27.45 -7.73
C LEU A 101 8.57 -28.03 -7.18
N ALA A 102 9.00 -27.63 -5.99
CA ALA A 102 10.21 -28.17 -5.36
C ALA A 102 10.07 -29.66 -5.02
N ILE A 103 8.91 -30.07 -4.51
CA ILE A 103 8.59 -31.47 -4.21
C ILE A 103 8.49 -32.27 -5.51
N SER A 104 7.79 -31.75 -6.51
CA SER A 104 7.69 -32.37 -7.82
C SER A 104 9.07 -32.54 -8.45
N PHE A 105 9.88 -31.49 -8.47
CA PHE A 105 11.27 -31.54 -8.93
C PHE A 105 12.07 -32.59 -8.16
N TYR A 106 12.04 -32.58 -6.83
CA TYR A 106 12.73 -33.57 -5.99
C TYR A 106 12.30 -35.01 -6.29
N THR A 107 11.01 -35.24 -6.57
CA THR A 107 10.53 -36.57 -6.97
C THR A 107 10.95 -36.93 -8.40
N LEU A 108 10.91 -36.01 -9.36
CA LEU A 108 11.31 -36.32 -10.73
C LEU A 108 12.82 -36.43 -10.94
N LEU A 109 13.66 -36.01 -9.98
CA LEU A 109 15.10 -36.22 -10.07
C LEU A 109 15.47 -37.72 -9.95
N PRO A 110 16.23 -38.28 -10.91
CA PRO A 110 16.64 -39.70 -10.89
C PRO A 110 17.69 -40.03 -9.80
N ASN A 111 18.34 -39.02 -9.21
CA ASN A 111 19.43 -39.16 -8.24
C ASN A 111 19.00 -38.85 -6.78
N ARG A 112 17.79 -39.27 -6.36
CA ARG A 112 17.28 -39.07 -4.99
C ARG A 112 18.22 -39.61 -3.90
N ALA A 113 18.89 -40.74 -4.19
CA ALA A 113 19.79 -41.41 -3.25
C ALA A 113 21.07 -40.59 -2.93
N MET A 114 21.52 -39.75 -3.86
CA MET A 114 22.72 -38.91 -3.65
C MET A 114 22.40 -37.70 -2.77
N LEU A 115 21.22 -37.08 -2.97
CA LEU A 115 20.73 -35.98 -2.13
C LEU A 115 20.42 -36.43 -0.70
N ALA A 116 19.80 -37.60 -0.52
CA ALA A 116 19.53 -38.16 0.80
C ALA A 116 20.83 -38.40 1.59
N LYS A 117 21.90 -38.89 0.94
CA LYS A 117 23.21 -39.08 1.57
C LYS A 117 23.85 -37.76 1.97
N TYR A 118 23.79 -36.74 1.11
CA TYR A 118 24.34 -35.40 1.39
C TYR A 118 23.61 -34.71 2.56
N LEU A 119 22.28 -34.73 2.56
CA LEU A 119 21.46 -34.14 3.63
C LEU A 119 21.69 -34.84 4.97
N ASN A 120 21.74 -36.18 4.98
CA ASN A 120 22.00 -36.93 6.20
C ASN A 120 23.40 -36.63 6.78
N GLN A 121 24.40 -36.47 5.91
CA GLN A 121 25.76 -36.12 6.33
C GLN A 121 25.84 -34.71 6.94
N GLN A 122 25.17 -33.71 6.33
CA GLN A 122 25.12 -32.37 6.91
C GLN A 122 24.29 -32.29 8.20
N LEU A 123 23.16 -32.99 8.25
CA LEU A 123 22.31 -33.04 9.45
C LEU A 123 23.04 -33.64 10.64
N HIS A 124 23.87 -34.67 10.42
CA HIS A 124 24.65 -35.27 11.49
C HIS A 124 25.70 -34.31 12.09
N LEU A 125 26.22 -33.37 11.29
CA LEU A 125 27.13 -32.32 11.76
C LEU A 125 26.38 -31.18 12.46
N GLY A 126 25.18 -30.83 11.99
CA GLY A 126 24.34 -29.79 12.61
C GLY A 126 23.71 -30.22 13.94
N TYR A 127 23.40 -31.50 14.11
CA TYR A 127 22.73 -32.04 15.30
C TYR A 127 23.55 -31.84 16.60
N HIS A 128 24.89 -31.87 16.51
CA HIS A 128 25.77 -31.66 17.66
C HIS A 128 25.69 -30.22 18.22
N HIS A 129 25.33 -29.23 17.40
CA HIS A 129 25.19 -27.86 17.87
C HIS A 129 23.83 -27.64 18.54
N ILE A 130 22.78 -28.27 18.01
CA ILE A 130 21.40 -28.13 18.52
C ILE A 130 21.24 -28.82 19.87
N SER A 131 21.86 -29.99 20.08
CA SER A 131 21.80 -30.69 21.37
C SER A 131 22.39 -29.88 22.53
N SER A 132 23.44 -29.08 22.26
CA SER A 132 24.06 -28.20 23.25
C SER A 132 23.17 -27.03 23.69
N LEU A 133 22.20 -26.64 22.84
CA LEU A 133 21.23 -25.60 23.19
C LEU A 133 20.12 -26.14 24.08
N TRP A 134 19.75 -27.42 23.91
CA TRP A 134 18.72 -28.06 24.73
C TRP A 134 19.17 -28.25 26.19
N THR A 135 20.40 -28.72 26.41
CA THR A 135 20.97 -28.86 27.76
C THR A 135 21.16 -27.51 28.46
N LYS A 136 21.51 -26.46 27.70
CA LYS A 136 21.63 -25.10 28.24
C LYS A 136 20.28 -24.53 28.65
N ALA A 137 19.22 -24.80 27.88
CA ALA A 137 17.86 -24.39 28.22
C ALA A 137 17.36 -25.05 29.52
N GLU A 138 17.65 -26.34 29.72
CA GLU A 138 17.29 -27.07 30.94
C GLU A 138 18.00 -26.53 32.19
N SER A 139 19.26 -26.09 32.05
CA SER A 139 19.97 -25.43 33.17
C SER A 139 19.37 -24.06 33.54
N ILE A 140 18.83 -23.33 32.56
CA ILE A 140 18.22 -22.01 32.77
C ILE A 140 16.90 -22.15 33.52
N THR A 141 16.08 -23.15 33.18
CA THR A 141 14.79 -23.39 33.87
C THR A 141 14.98 -23.71 35.34
N VAL A 142 15.96 -24.56 35.68
CA VAL A 142 16.29 -24.90 37.07
C VAL A 142 16.76 -23.68 37.86
N ASN A 143 17.56 -22.80 37.24
CA ASN A 143 18.08 -21.61 37.91
C ASN A 143 17.00 -20.56 38.15
N ILE A 144 16.03 -20.43 37.23
CA ILE A 144 14.87 -19.52 37.40
C ILE A 144 13.96 -20.00 38.53
N GLU A 145 13.68 -21.30 38.62
CA GLU A 145 12.86 -21.86 39.70
C GLU A 145 13.51 -21.62 41.07
N LYS A 146 14.83 -21.83 41.18
CA LYS A 146 15.60 -21.54 42.39
C LYS A 146 15.56 -20.06 42.81
N VAL A 147 15.58 -19.14 41.85
CA VAL A 147 15.45 -17.69 42.10
C VAL A 147 14.02 -17.31 42.49
N SER A 148 13.02 -17.93 41.88
CA SER A 148 11.62 -17.76 42.26
C SER A 148 11.38 -18.16 43.72
N ASP A 149 11.93 -19.30 44.15
CA ASP A 149 11.79 -19.78 45.52
C ASP A 149 12.52 -18.90 46.53
N SER A 150 13.71 -18.39 46.19
CA SER A 150 14.46 -17.49 47.09
C SER A 150 13.79 -16.13 47.30
N LEU A 151 13.04 -15.65 46.30
CA LEU A 151 12.28 -14.40 46.39
C LEU A 151 10.93 -14.55 47.10
N LYS A 152 10.43 -15.78 47.26
CA LYS A 152 9.11 -16.05 47.84
C LYS A 152 9.02 -15.71 49.33
N ALA A 153 10.06 -16.05 50.09
CA ALA A 153 10.16 -15.76 51.52
C ALA A 153 10.17 -14.24 51.83
N PRO A 154 11.04 -13.41 51.20
CA PRO A 154 11.01 -11.96 51.42
C PRO A 154 9.73 -11.30 50.92
N TRP A 155 9.12 -11.80 49.84
CA TRP A 155 7.81 -11.29 49.38
C TRP A 155 6.68 -11.53 50.38
N GLN A 156 6.71 -12.66 51.11
CA GLN A 156 5.71 -12.94 52.15
C GLN A 156 5.92 -12.04 53.38
N ALA A 157 7.17 -11.79 53.78
CA ALA A 157 7.47 -10.88 54.88
C ALA A 157 6.96 -9.44 54.62
N LEU A 158 7.22 -8.90 53.42
CA LEU A 158 6.72 -7.57 53.03
C LEU A 158 5.19 -7.49 52.96
N LYS A 159 4.52 -8.60 52.63
CA LYS A 159 3.05 -8.65 52.56
C LYS A 159 2.39 -8.65 53.94
N GLU A 160 3.09 -9.15 54.96
CA GLU A 160 2.59 -9.14 56.35
C GLU A 160 2.81 -7.77 57.00
N GLU A 161 3.96 -7.12 56.79
CA GLU A 161 4.23 -5.76 57.30
C GLU A 161 3.30 -4.70 56.68
N GLY A 162 2.93 -4.82 55.40
CA GLY A 162 2.00 -3.88 54.74
C GLY A 162 0.51 -4.04 55.12
N LYS A 163 0.18 -4.90 56.10
CA LYS A 163 -1.21 -5.18 56.51
C LYS A 163 -1.54 -4.69 57.92
N GLU A 164 -0.55 -4.19 58.67
CA GLU A 164 -0.70 -3.64 60.03
C GLU A 164 -0.73 -2.09 60.10
N ASP A 165 -0.61 -1.39 58.97
CA ASP A 165 -0.90 0.05 58.80
C ASP A 165 -2.21 0.27 58.01
#